data_AF-A0A0V1FUI9-F1
#
_entry.id   AF-A0A0V1FUI9-F1
#
_cell.length_a   1.000
_cell.length_b   1.000
_cell.length_c   1.000
_cell.angle_alpha   90.00
_cell.angle_beta   90.00
_cell.angle_gamma   90.00
#
_symmetry.space_group_name_H-M   'P 1'
#
loop_
_entity.id
_entity.type
_entity.pdbx_description
1 polymer ?
#
loop_
_entity_poly.entity_id
_entity_poly.type
_entity_poly.pdbx_seq_one_letter_code
_entity_poly.pdbx_strand_id
1 'polypeptide(L)'
;MRLLKYFNNSRYFSTTSSFFSNIINFGRAVELDPFLQREKVARAPEQFEGSRSLRVAVLGTPNAGKSMLTNALLGARVNAVSKKINTTQKTMTTVLIDNVSQLVFLDTPGIVTGKISKVHKLQSSLVLDPENALQSAEYILVVYDVSDDYRSYRLNPRVQHLLCRYRHIPSLLILNKIDLIKNKSKLLEIVFILSKGKVDKKQVKVIKSEMAICKRSEIESAVRAYEQRGKEHNINDLLNLELNVDPQLLEQLVKMPAHKVDQIQLHRCFRYEKGWPYFDEVFMISALNGDGVDDVRNFLLNKTREAQWNYHSSVVADEDAVFLVKDMIRAKLLDHLPHEVPYSVQLEIIVWEQDASGNLCIRLNVICENSRSLKIIIGKDGDQIKKIVEEASQDLRNLFMHEVFLKDAHLVAVNKLSKNDSGADDLA
;
A
#
# COMPACT_ATOMS: atom_id res chain seq x y z
N MET A 1 21.72 4.72 19.75
CA MET A 1 21.31 3.86 20.89
C MET A 1 19.99 3.12 20.62
N ARG A 2 19.08 3.56 19.74
CA ARG A 2 17.83 2.82 19.40
C ARG A 2 17.99 1.67 18.40
N LEU A 3 18.85 1.77 17.38
CA LEU A 3 19.07 0.66 16.43
C LEU A 3 19.65 -0.61 17.06
N LEU A 4 20.46 -0.48 18.11
CA LEU A 4 20.99 -1.61 18.90
C LEU A 4 19.93 -2.27 19.81
N LYS A 5 18.80 -1.61 20.10
CA LYS A 5 17.70 -2.22 20.87
C LYS A 5 16.98 -3.32 20.07
N TYR A 6 16.98 -3.22 18.74
CA TYR A 6 16.36 -4.18 17.83
C TYR A 6 17.19 -5.48 17.66
N PHE A 7 18.51 -5.42 17.85
CA PHE A 7 19.39 -6.58 17.72
C PHE A 7 19.55 -7.38 19.02
N ASN A 8 19.36 -6.75 20.19
CA ASN A 8 19.61 -7.38 21.49
C ASN A 8 18.37 -7.92 22.22
N ASN A 9 17.16 -7.83 21.64
CA ASN A 9 15.94 -8.36 22.26
C ASN A 9 15.44 -9.61 21.52
N SER A 10 15.78 -10.78 22.04
CA SER A 10 15.26 -12.10 21.63
C SER A 10 13.78 -12.35 22.03
N ARG A 11 12.98 -11.29 22.23
CA ARG A 11 11.54 -11.38 22.60
C ARG A 11 10.56 -11.29 21.42
N TYR A 12 11.03 -11.07 20.19
CA TYR A 12 10.18 -10.86 19.00
C TYR A 12 9.68 -12.15 18.31
N PHE A 13 9.54 -13.23 19.05
CA PHE A 13 8.91 -14.45 18.53
C PHE A 13 7.82 -14.89 19.51
N SER A 14 6.74 -14.11 19.62
CA SER A 14 5.52 -14.59 20.27
C SER A 14 4.66 -15.32 19.27
N THR A 15 4.40 -16.58 19.59
CA THR A 15 3.49 -17.52 18.94
C THR A 15 2.12 -16.91 18.65
N THR A 16 1.66 -17.08 17.41
CA THR A 16 0.39 -16.61 16.87
C THR A 16 -0.82 -17.30 17.50
N SER A 17 -1.68 -16.52 18.16
CA SER A 17 -3.13 -16.79 18.25
C SER A 17 -3.89 -15.58 17.70
N SER A 18 -4.70 -15.80 16.65
CA SER A 18 -5.54 -14.85 15.90
C SER A 18 -4.88 -13.50 15.55
N PHE A 19 -4.23 -13.47 14.40
CA PHE A 19 -3.56 -12.29 13.85
C PHE A 19 -4.48 -11.08 13.61
N PHE A 20 -5.77 -11.34 13.36
CA PHE A 20 -6.85 -10.34 13.34
C PHE A 20 -7.73 -10.52 14.58
N SER A 21 -7.15 -10.38 15.79
CA SER A 21 -7.94 -10.34 17.02
C SER A 21 -8.73 -9.04 17.08
N ASN A 22 -9.98 -9.05 16.63
CA ASN A 22 -11.08 -8.09 16.87
C ASN A 22 -10.71 -6.70 17.43
N ILE A 23 -9.79 -5.96 16.78
CA ILE A 23 -9.56 -4.53 17.09
C ILE A 23 -10.77 -3.72 16.60
N ILE A 24 -11.42 -4.21 15.54
CA ILE A 24 -12.68 -3.66 15.05
C ILE A 24 -13.84 -4.37 15.74
N ASN A 25 -14.50 -3.66 16.64
CA ASN A 25 -15.81 -4.08 17.16
C ASN A 25 -16.83 -4.12 16.01
N PHE A 26 -17.78 -5.06 16.05
CA PHE A 26 -18.87 -5.18 15.06
C PHE A 26 -19.53 -3.85 14.67
N GLY A 27 -19.71 -2.91 15.62
CA GLY A 27 -20.29 -1.59 15.34
C GLY A 27 -19.51 -0.70 14.37
N ARG A 28 -18.24 -1.02 14.09
CA ARG A 28 -17.38 -0.30 13.14
C ARG A 28 -17.21 -1.03 11.81
N ALA A 29 -17.79 -2.22 11.63
CA ALA A 29 -17.76 -2.94 10.37
C ALA A 29 -18.42 -2.14 9.24
N VAL A 30 -18.09 -2.46 7.99
CA VAL A 30 -18.81 -1.88 6.84
C VAL A 30 -20.25 -2.35 6.87
N GLU A 31 -21.21 -1.46 6.62
CA GLU A 31 -22.62 -1.85 6.63
C GLU A 31 -22.96 -2.80 5.49
N LEU A 32 -23.80 -3.80 5.77
CA LEU A 32 -24.30 -4.72 4.75
C LEU A 32 -25.14 -4.00 3.70
N ASP A 33 -25.91 -2.98 4.10
CA ASP A 33 -26.72 -2.20 3.18
C ASP A 33 -25.89 -1.04 2.59
N PRO A 34 -25.75 -0.91 1.25
CA PRO A 34 -24.95 0.15 0.64
C PRO A 34 -25.48 1.56 0.91
N PHE A 35 -26.79 1.74 1.07
CA PHE A 35 -27.38 3.02 1.44
C PHE A 35 -27.03 3.36 2.88
N LEU A 36 -27.18 2.42 3.83
CA LEU A 36 -26.77 2.64 5.21
C LEU A 36 -25.26 2.90 5.34
N GLN A 37 -24.44 2.25 4.51
CA GLN A 37 -23.00 2.52 4.46
C GLN A 37 -22.73 3.97 4.04
N ARG A 38 -23.45 4.49 3.04
CA ARG A 38 -23.31 5.90 2.62
C ARG A 38 -23.77 6.86 3.71
N GLU A 39 -24.88 6.57 4.38
CA GLU A 39 -25.35 7.38 5.51
C GLU A 39 -24.34 7.36 6.65
N LYS A 40 -23.79 6.19 6.99
CA LYS A 40 -22.75 6.01 8.01
C LYS A 40 -21.51 6.84 7.72
N VAL A 41 -21.05 6.83 6.48
CA VAL A 41 -19.91 7.63 6.01
C VAL A 41 -20.22 9.13 6.07
N ALA A 42 -21.45 9.53 5.75
CA ALA A 42 -21.89 10.92 5.79
C ALA A 42 -22.16 11.47 7.20
N ARG A 43 -22.11 10.63 8.25
CA ARG A 43 -22.34 11.08 9.64
C ARG A 43 -21.29 12.11 10.04
N ALA A 44 -21.76 13.16 10.71
CA ALA A 44 -20.89 14.19 11.26
C ALA A 44 -19.91 13.58 12.29
N PRO A 45 -18.62 13.96 12.29
CA PRO A 45 -17.66 13.46 13.27
C PRO A 45 -18.02 13.87 14.70
N GLU A 46 -17.99 12.90 15.62
CA GLU A 46 -18.07 13.18 17.06
C GLU A 46 -16.81 13.91 17.52
N GLN A 47 -16.96 14.83 18.48
CA GLN A 47 -15.84 15.57 19.06
C GLN A 47 -15.83 15.35 20.57
N PHE A 48 -14.64 15.08 21.11
CA PHE A 48 -14.42 14.84 22.53
C PHE A 48 -13.42 15.87 23.05
N GLU A 49 -13.46 16.13 24.36
CA GLU A 49 -12.41 16.93 24.99
C GLU A 49 -11.06 16.21 24.85
N GLY A 50 -10.05 16.92 24.36
CA GLY A 50 -8.75 16.32 24.05
C GLY A 50 -8.75 15.40 22.82
N SER A 51 -9.71 15.53 21.89
CA SER A 51 -9.67 14.83 20.60
C SER A 51 -8.34 15.05 19.88
N ARG A 52 -7.76 13.95 19.39
CA ARG A 52 -6.52 13.96 18.61
C ARG A 52 -6.75 13.32 17.25
N SER A 53 -6.07 13.82 16.23
CA SER A 53 -6.10 13.23 14.88
C SER A 53 -4.71 13.19 14.25
N LEU A 54 -4.52 12.29 13.28
CA LEU A 54 -3.36 12.26 12.40
C LEU A 54 -3.73 11.62 11.05
N ARG A 55 -3.48 12.33 9.95
CA ARG A 55 -3.58 11.77 8.59
C ARG A 55 -2.23 11.22 8.11
N VAL A 56 -2.23 9.98 7.66
CA VAL A 56 -1.03 9.22 7.32
C VAL A 56 -1.12 8.70 5.88
N ALA A 57 -0.27 9.19 4.99
CA ALA A 57 -0.18 8.67 3.62
C ALA A 57 0.76 7.47 3.54
N VAL A 58 0.33 6.40 2.89
CA VAL A 58 1.12 5.18 2.68
C VAL A 58 1.68 5.15 1.27
N LEU A 59 2.98 5.36 1.13
CA LEU A 59 3.71 5.38 -0.14
C LEU A 59 4.59 4.15 -0.31
N GLY A 60 4.90 3.82 -1.56
CA GLY A 60 5.83 2.74 -1.89
C GLY A 60 5.64 2.23 -3.31
N THR A 61 6.49 1.30 -3.71
CA THR A 61 6.34 0.63 -5.01
C THR A 61 5.10 -0.26 -5.04
N PRO A 62 4.62 -0.64 -6.24
CA PRO A 62 3.66 -1.73 -6.37
C PRO A 62 4.15 -2.98 -5.64
N ASN A 63 3.22 -3.69 -5.00
CA ASN A 63 3.43 -4.94 -4.26
C ASN A 63 4.35 -4.86 -3.03
N ALA A 64 4.71 -3.65 -2.56
CA ALA A 64 5.47 -3.48 -1.31
C ALA A 64 4.67 -3.89 -0.06
N GLY A 65 3.35 -4.12 -0.18
CA GLY A 65 2.47 -4.51 0.92
C GLY A 65 1.83 -3.33 1.66
N LYS A 66 1.58 -2.21 0.97
CA LYS A 66 0.93 -1.01 1.53
C LYS A 66 -0.48 -1.28 2.07
N SER A 67 -1.34 -1.87 1.25
CA SER A 67 -2.71 -2.24 1.63
C SER A 67 -2.74 -3.32 2.72
N MET A 68 -1.82 -4.28 2.67
CA MET A 68 -1.66 -5.29 3.72
C MET A 68 -1.21 -4.66 5.05
N LEU A 69 -0.26 -3.71 5.02
CA LEU A 69 0.13 -2.94 6.21
C LEU A 69 -1.05 -2.17 6.79
N THR A 70 -1.80 -1.48 5.94
CA THR A 70 -2.97 -0.71 6.39
C THR A 70 -4.02 -1.62 7.03
N ASN A 71 -4.32 -2.77 6.42
CA ASN A 71 -5.22 -3.77 7.01
C ASN A 71 -4.70 -4.31 8.36
N ALA A 72 -3.41 -4.59 8.46
CA ALA A 72 -2.79 -5.05 9.71
C ALA A 72 -2.82 -3.97 10.80
N LEU A 73 -2.59 -2.70 10.45
CA LEU A 73 -2.70 -1.57 11.37
C LEU A 73 -4.13 -1.41 11.89
N LEU A 74 -5.14 -1.54 11.01
CA LEU A 74 -6.55 -1.50 11.37
C LEU A 74 -7.01 -2.71 12.19
N GLY A 75 -6.35 -3.86 12.03
CA GLY A 75 -6.84 -5.13 12.55
C GLY A 75 -8.05 -5.68 11.79
N ALA A 76 -8.27 -5.25 10.55
CA ALA A 76 -9.33 -5.76 9.67
C ALA A 76 -8.94 -5.71 8.19
N ARG A 77 -9.57 -6.58 7.39
CA ARG A 77 -9.37 -6.63 5.93
C ARG A 77 -10.36 -5.70 5.24
N VAL A 78 -9.97 -4.44 5.09
CA VAL A 78 -10.79 -3.42 4.41
C VAL A 78 -10.30 -3.20 2.98
N ASN A 79 -8.99 -3.05 2.81
CA ASN A 79 -8.39 -2.82 1.50
C ASN A 79 -8.17 -4.15 0.78
N ALA A 80 -8.42 -4.17 -0.52
CA ALA A 80 -8.15 -5.33 -1.35
C ALA A 80 -6.64 -5.58 -1.49
N VAL A 81 -6.22 -6.85 -1.44
CA VAL A 81 -4.80 -7.24 -1.55
C VAL A 81 -4.63 -8.34 -2.59
N SER A 82 -3.66 -8.19 -3.48
CA SER A 82 -3.26 -9.19 -4.47
C SER A 82 -1.73 -9.23 -4.58
N LYS A 83 -1.21 -10.37 -5.04
CA LYS A 83 0.20 -10.57 -5.40
C LYS A 83 0.56 -9.89 -6.72
N LYS A 84 -0.41 -9.48 -7.54
CA LYS A 84 -0.19 -8.79 -8.82
C LYS A 84 -0.21 -7.28 -8.65
N ILE A 85 0.50 -6.62 -9.56
CA ILE A 85 0.52 -5.15 -9.65
C ILE A 85 -0.90 -4.66 -9.95
N ASN A 86 -1.18 -3.39 -9.63
CA ASN A 86 -2.45 -2.71 -9.95
C ASN A 86 -3.68 -3.25 -9.18
N THR A 87 -3.45 -3.75 -7.96
CA THR A 87 -4.53 -4.04 -7.00
C THR A 87 -5.25 -2.76 -6.60
N THR A 88 -4.52 -1.82 -5.98
CA THR A 88 -5.06 -0.54 -5.51
C THR A 88 -5.09 0.45 -6.67
N GLN A 89 -6.30 0.81 -7.14
CA GLN A 89 -6.49 1.69 -8.30
C GLN A 89 -6.88 3.12 -7.95
N LYS A 90 -7.34 3.31 -6.72
CA LYS A 90 -7.76 4.58 -6.12
C LYS A 90 -7.14 4.67 -4.73
N THR A 91 -6.83 5.87 -4.25
CA THR A 91 -6.47 6.03 -2.84
C THR A 91 -7.65 5.65 -1.95
N MET A 92 -7.40 4.72 -1.02
CA MET A 92 -8.37 4.26 -0.03
C MET A 92 -8.18 5.00 1.28
N THR A 93 -9.26 5.57 1.82
CA THR A 93 -9.22 6.20 3.13
C THR A 93 -9.82 5.26 4.18
N THR A 94 -9.03 4.96 5.21
CA THR A 94 -9.43 4.08 6.31
C THR A 94 -9.13 4.69 7.66
N VAL A 95 -9.93 4.35 8.67
CA VAL A 95 -9.94 5.06 9.96
C VAL A 95 -9.74 4.05 11.09
N LEU A 96 -8.68 4.28 11.88
CA LEU A 96 -8.45 3.61 13.15
C LEU A 96 -8.76 4.60 14.29
N ILE A 97 -9.40 4.11 15.34
CA ILE A 97 -9.71 4.90 16.53
C ILE A 97 -9.16 4.15 17.72
N ASP A 98 -8.46 4.89 18.58
CA ASP A 98 -7.98 4.44 19.88
C ASP A 98 -8.26 5.52 20.92
N ASN A 99 -9.24 5.26 21.79
CA ASN A 99 -9.73 6.23 22.78
C ASN A 99 -10.14 7.56 22.11
N VAL A 100 -9.47 8.67 22.47
CA VAL A 100 -9.70 10.02 21.92
C VAL A 100 -8.87 10.31 20.66
N SER A 101 -8.09 9.33 20.17
CA SER A 101 -7.19 9.48 19.03
C SER A 101 -7.76 8.84 17.77
N GLN A 102 -7.73 9.57 16.66
CA GLN A 102 -8.10 9.10 15.32
C GLN A 102 -6.89 9.07 14.40
N LEU A 103 -6.59 7.90 13.82
CA LEU A 103 -5.61 7.75 12.75
C LEU A 103 -6.35 7.52 11.44
N VAL A 104 -6.09 8.36 10.45
CA VAL A 104 -6.67 8.26 9.11
C VAL A 104 -5.57 7.84 8.14
N PHE A 105 -5.66 6.63 7.61
CA PHE A 105 -4.71 6.11 6.63
C PHE A 105 -5.21 6.36 5.21
N LEU A 106 -4.35 6.94 4.39
CA LEU A 106 -4.54 7.14 2.96
C LEU A 106 -3.67 6.11 2.24
N ASP A 107 -4.24 4.94 1.96
CA ASP A 107 -3.55 3.86 1.23
C ASP A 107 -3.53 4.18 -0.25
N THR A 108 -2.35 4.48 -0.79
CA THR A 108 -2.22 4.99 -2.16
C THR A 108 -1.91 3.86 -3.15
N PRO A 109 -2.30 4.02 -4.43
CA PRO A 109 -1.81 3.15 -5.48
C PRO A 109 -0.28 3.04 -5.48
N GLY A 110 0.24 1.85 -5.81
CA GLY A 110 1.68 1.66 -5.94
C GLY A 110 2.26 2.61 -6.99
N ILE A 111 3.38 3.25 -6.67
CA ILE A 111 3.99 4.22 -7.59
C ILE A 111 4.53 3.49 -8.83
N VAL A 112 3.75 3.53 -9.91
CA VAL A 112 4.06 2.87 -11.18
C VAL A 112 5.02 3.71 -12.02
N THR A 113 5.86 3.01 -12.80
CA THR A 113 6.73 3.64 -13.81
C THR A 113 6.01 3.74 -15.15
N GLY A 114 6.48 4.62 -16.05
CA GLY A 114 5.85 4.87 -17.34
C GLY A 114 5.76 3.63 -18.25
N LYS A 115 6.72 2.70 -18.16
CA LYS A 115 6.67 1.41 -18.88
C LYS A 115 5.52 0.53 -18.41
N ILE A 116 5.34 0.37 -17.10
CA ILE A 116 4.26 -0.44 -16.49
C ILE A 116 2.90 0.20 -16.81
N SER A 117 2.83 1.53 -16.77
CA SER A 117 1.60 2.27 -17.07
C SER A 117 1.15 2.09 -18.52
N LYS A 118 2.09 2.09 -19.47
CA LYS A 118 1.81 1.87 -20.90
C LYS A 118 1.44 0.42 -21.21
N VAL A 119 2.12 -0.55 -20.59
CA VAL A 119 1.87 -1.99 -20.82
C VAL A 119 0.47 -2.37 -20.35
N HIS A 120 0.07 -1.93 -19.16
CA HIS A 120 -1.23 -2.31 -18.58
C HIS A 120 -2.34 -1.28 -18.80
N LYS A 121 -2.14 -0.29 -19.71
CA LYS A 121 -3.11 0.79 -20.00
C LYS A 121 -3.70 1.43 -18.74
N LEU A 122 -2.84 1.69 -17.76
CA LEU A 122 -3.23 2.17 -16.44
C LEU A 122 -3.85 3.58 -16.54
N GLN A 123 -4.92 3.82 -15.77
CA GLN A 123 -5.57 5.14 -15.72
C GLN A 123 -4.62 6.23 -15.22
N SER A 124 -4.82 7.47 -15.69
CA SER A 124 -4.01 8.62 -15.28
C SER A 124 -4.17 8.98 -13.79
N SER A 125 -5.28 8.60 -13.16
CA SER A 125 -5.55 8.75 -11.71
C SER A 125 -4.47 8.08 -10.85
N LEU A 126 -3.99 6.89 -11.23
CA LEU A 126 -2.92 6.15 -10.54
C LEU A 126 -1.61 6.95 -10.37
N VAL A 127 -1.41 7.98 -11.20
CA VAL A 127 -0.26 8.87 -11.14
C VAL A 127 -0.48 10.04 -10.19
N LEU A 128 -1.72 10.54 -10.12
CA LEU A 128 -2.13 11.70 -9.32
C LEU A 128 -2.40 11.32 -7.86
N ASP A 129 -2.98 10.15 -7.64
CA ASP A 129 -3.50 9.70 -6.35
C ASP A 129 -2.48 9.69 -5.21
N PRO A 130 -1.22 9.23 -5.41
CA PRO A 130 -0.22 9.31 -4.35
C PRO A 130 0.15 10.75 -3.97
N GLU A 131 0.12 11.69 -4.90
CA GLU A 131 0.40 13.09 -4.61
C GLU A 131 -0.78 13.79 -3.94
N ASN A 132 -2.01 13.49 -4.37
CA ASN A 132 -3.23 14.01 -3.72
C ASN A 132 -3.32 13.56 -2.26
N ALA A 133 -2.95 12.31 -1.95
CA ALA A 133 -2.88 11.83 -0.57
C ALA A 133 -1.89 12.65 0.28
N LEU A 134 -0.74 13.04 -0.29
CA LEU A 134 0.27 13.83 0.41
C LEU A 134 -0.17 15.27 0.69
N GLN A 135 -1.08 15.85 -0.11
CA GLN A 135 -1.61 17.20 0.14
C GLN A 135 -2.41 17.29 1.44
N SER A 136 -3.01 16.19 1.89
CA SER A 136 -3.77 16.12 3.14
C SER A 136 -3.03 15.43 4.28
N ALA A 137 -1.94 14.72 3.98
CA ALA A 137 -1.19 13.97 4.97
C ALA A 137 -0.40 14.86 5.94
N GLU A 138 -0.24 14.37 7.16
CA GLU A 138 0.58 14.97 8.22
C GLU A 138 1.77 14.06 8.56
N TYR A 139 1.75 12.82 8.09
CA TYR A 139 2.84 11.85 8.18
C TYR A 139 2.89 10.97 6.93
N ILE A 140 4.10 10.53 6.56
CA ILE A 140 4.30 9.63 5.40
C ILE A 140 4.88 8.30 5.86
N LEU A 141 4.27 7.18 5.49
CA LEU A 141 4.86 5.84 5.61
C LEU A 141 5.46 5.44 4.26
N VAL A 142 6.78 5.25 4.20
CA VAL A 142 7.46 4.73 3.02
C VAL A 142 7.65 3.22 3.18
N VAL A 143 6.80 2.44 2.53
CA VAL A 143 6.83 0.98 2.56
C VAL A 143 7.82 0.46 1.50
N TYR A 144 8.82 -0.27 1.97
CA TYR A 144 9.87 -0.87 1.18
C TYR A 144 9.82 -2.39 1.30
N ASP A 145 9.81 -3.08 0.17
CA ASP A 145 9.87 -4.55 0.11
C ASP A 145 11.31 -5.03 0.25
N VAL A 146 11.65 -5.69 1.37
CA VAL A 146 13.02 -6.19 1.57
C VAL A 146 13.35 -7.43 0.75
N SER A 147 12.33 -8.13 0.23
CA SER A 147 12.48 -9.34 -0.58
C SER A 147 12.69 -9.05 -2.08
N ASP A 148 12.48 -7.80 -2.51
CA ASP A 148 12.68 -7.39 -3.91
C ASP A 148 14.18 -7.24 -4.23
N ASP A 149 14.82 -8.37 -4.55
CA ASP A 149 16.25 -8.42 -4.91
C ASP A 149 16.58 -7.63 -6.19
N TYR A 150 15.60 -7.36 -7.06
CA TYR A 150 15.83 -6.62 -8.31
C TYR A 150 16.05 -5.11 -8.07
N ARG A 151 15.42 -4.55 -7.02
CA ARG A 151 15.55 -3.12 -6.67
C ARG A 151 16.59 -2.83 -5.59
N SER A 152 17.29 -3.87 -5.14
CA SER A 152 18.36 -3.89 -4.14
C SER A 152 18.91 -2.52 -3.75
N TYR A 153 18.55 -2.10 -2.53
CA TYR A 153 19.12 -0.96 -1.80
C TYR A 153 18.84 0.44 -2.38
N ARG A 154 17.67 0.65 -2.98
CA ARG A 154 17.28 1.97 -3.48
C ARG A 154 15.78 2.26 -3.31
N LEU A 155 15.45 3.47 -2.86
CA LEU A 155 14.09 4.02 -2.98
C LEU A 155 13.74 4.32 -4.45
N ASN A 156 12.48 4.10 -4.82
CA ASN A 156 12.01 4.46 -6.15
C ASN A 156 12.21 5.98 -6.40
N PRO A 157 12.76 6.40 -7.55
CA PRO A 157 13.00 7.82 -7.85
C PRO A 157 11.77 8.71 -7.67
N ARG A 158 10.57 8.18 -7.94
CA ARG A 158 9.33 8.93 -7.78
C ARG A 158 8.87 9.02 -6.32
N VAL A 159 9.17 8.01 -5.50
CA VAL A 159 9.06 8.15 -4.03
C VAL A 159 10.01 9.25 -3.56
N GLN A 160 11.25 9.27 -4.03
CA GLN A 160 12.23 10.30 -3.66
C GLN A 160 11.80 11.70 -4.07
N HIS A 161 11.26 11.87 -5.29
CA HIS A 161 10.66 13.13 -5.74
C HIS A 161 9.54 13.61 -4.81
N LEU A 162 8.59 12.72 -4.50
CA LEU A 162 7.49 13.05 -3.59
C LEU A 162 7.99 13.43 -2.19
N LEU A 163 8.97 12.70 -1.64
CA LEU A 163 9.60 13.04 -0.36
C LEU A 163 10.31 14.40 -0.40
N CYS A 164 10.96 14.74 -1.52
CA CYS A 164 11.60 16.05 -1.69
C CYS A 164 10.57 17.18 -1.79
N ARG A 165 9.49 16.96 -2.53
CA ARG A 165 8.42 17.94 -2.73
C ARG A 165 7.59 18.19 -1.47
N TYR A 166 7.32 17.15 -0.69
CA TYR A 166 6.60 17.22 0.57
C TYR A 166 7.53 17.10 1.78
N ARG A 167 8.76 17.63 1.68
CA ARG A 167 9.80 17.53 2.70
C ARG A 167 9.42 18.11 4.08
N HIS A 168 8.43 18.98 4.12
CA HIS A 168 7.89 19.54 5.36
C HIS A 168 7.07 18.52 6.17
N ILE A 169 6.61 17.44 5.54
CA ILE A 169 5.88 16.35 6.17
C ILE A 169 6.88 15.31 6.70
N PRO A 170 6.83 14.93 7.99
CA PRO A 170 7.68 13.87 8.53
C PRO A 170 7.41 12.51 7.89
N SER A 171 8.42 11.66 7.82
CA SER A 171 8.30 10.35 7.17
C SER A 171 8.95 9.20 7.95
N LEU A 172 8.38 8.01 7.84
CA LEU A 172 8.91 6.74 8.35
C LEU A 172 9.37 5.85 7.21
N LEU A 173 10.39 5.05 7.48
CA LEU A 173 10.77 3.93 6.61
C LEU A 173 10.21 2.63 7.21
N ILE A 174 9.40 1.92 6.43
CA ILE A 174 8.83 0.62 6.81
C ILE A 174 9.45 -0.46 5.93
N LEU A 175 10.34 -1.26 6.50
CA LEU A 175 10.91 -2.44 5.86
C LEU A 175 9.96 -3.61 6.04
N ASN A 176 9.21 -3.94 4.99
CA ASN A 176 8.17 -4.96 5.00
C ASN A 176 8.64 -6.27 4.35
N LYS A 177 8.02 -7.38 4.75
CA LYS A 177 8.31 -8.78 4.34
C LYS A 177 9.60 -9.34 4.92
N ILE A 178 9.91 -8.97 6.16
CA ILE A 178 11.11 -9.47 6.85
C ILE A 178 11.08 -10.99 7.08
N ASP A 179 9.90 -11.59 7.08
CA ASP A 179 9.68 -13.03 7.18
C ASP A 179 10.32 -13.82 6.02
N LEU A 180 10.54 -13.17 4.87
CA LEU A 180 11.19 -13.77 3.71
C LEU A 180 12.73 -13.66 3.76
N ILE A 181 13.28 -12.90 4.71
CA ILE A 181 14.72 -12.64 4.81
C ILE A 181 15.39 -13.63 5.75
N LYS A 182 16.20 -14.53 5.17
CA LYS A 182 16.99 -15.51 5.93
C LYS A 182 18.13 -14.88 6.72
N ASN A 183 18.85 -13.92 6.14
CA ASN A 183 19.99 -13.25 6.79
C ASN A 183 19.58 -11.87 7.31
N LYS A 184 19.39 -11.76 8.63
CA LYS A 184 18.97 -10.51 9.28
C LYS A 184 20.01 -9.38 9.19
N SER A 185 21.30 -9.68 8.99
CA SER A 185 22.33 -8.65 8.78
C SER A 185 22.05 -7.80 7.53
N LYS A 186 21.41 -8.37 6.50
CA LYS A 186 20.97 -7.66 5.30
C LYS A 186 20.02 -6.50 5.64
N LEU A 187 19.19 -6.65 6.67
CA LEU A 187 18.23 -5.61 7.07
C LEU A 187 18.96 -4.36 7.58
N LEU A 188 20.05 -4.50 8.35
CA LEU A 188 20.87 -3.36 8.79
C LEU A 188 21.48 -2.61 7.61
N GLU A 189 21.96 -3.34 6.62
CA GLU A 189 22.52 -2.75 5.40
C GLU A 189 21.46 -1.94 4.65
N ILE A 190 20.26 -2.50 4.48
CA ILE A 190 19.12 -1.80 3.88
C ILE A 190 18.79 -0.53 4.67
N VAL A 191 18.68 -0.62 6.01
CA VAL A 191 18.40 0.56 6.84
C VAL A 191 19.47 1.62 6.63
N PHE A 192 20.76 1.26 6.73
CA PHE A 192 21.85 2.21 6.59
C PHE A 192 21.84 2.91 5.23
N ILE A 193 21.64 2.15 4.14
CA ILE A 193 21.64 2.71 2.79
C ILE A 193 20.41 3.59 2.54
N LEU A 194 19.21 3.10 2.88
CA LEU A 194 17.96 3.82 2.60
C LEU A 194 17.78 5.04 3.51
N SER A 195 18.29 5.01 4.74
CA SER A 195 18.29 6.16 5.66
C SER A 195 19.51 7.08 5.50
N LYS A 196 20.43 6.75 4.58
CA LYS A 196 21.75 7.39 4.44
C LYS A 196 22.50 7.53 5.78
N GLY A 197 22.37 6.54 6.66
CA GLY A 197 23.00 6.55 7.98
C GLY A 197 22.43 7.59 8.96
N LYS A 198 21.23 8.15 8.71
CA LYS A 198 20.54 9.10 9.60
C LYS A 198 19.09 8.68 9.86
N VAL A 199 18.73 8.61 11.14
CA VAL A 199 17.34 8.40 11.60
C VAL A 199 17.09 9.37 12.76
N ASP A 200 15.96 10.07 12.76
CA ASP A 200 15.65 11.12 13.75
C ASP A 200 16.77 12.19 13.85
N LYS A 201 17.33 12.58 12.69
CA LYS A 201 18.51 13.46 12.56
C LYS A 201 19.79 12.96 13.26
N LYS A 202 19.75 11.78 13.89
CA LYS A 202 20.87 11.15 14.61
C LYS A 202 21.59 10.17 13.70
N GLN A 203 22.91 10.11 13.85
CA GLN A 203 23.72 9.18 13.08
C GLN A 203 23.49 7.74 13.55
N VAL A 204 23.24 6.85 12.60
CA VAL A 204 23.13 5.41 12.83
C VAL A 204 24.53 4.89 13.17
N LYS A 205 24.74 4.49 14.43
CA LYS A 205 25.95 3.80 14.85
C LYS A 205 25.87 2.35 14.36
N VAL A 206 26.60 2.02 13.30
CA VAL A 206 26.78 0.64 12.86
C VAL A 206 28.06 0.11 13.51
N ILE A 207 27.97 -0.99 14.26
CA ILE A 207 29.16 -1.65 14.79
C ILE A 207 29.78 -2.43 13.63
N LYS A 208 31.05 -2.13 13.29
CA LYS A 208 31.77 -2.76 12.16
C LYS A 208 31.77 -4.30 12.21
N SER A 209 31.67 -4.90 13.40
CA SER A 209 31.60 -6.35 13.61
C SER A 209 30.24 -6.97 13.26
N GLU A 210 29.16 -6.17 13.25
CA GLU A 210 27.80 -6.64 12.93
C GLU A 210 27.50 -6.56 11.42
N MET A 211 28.31 -5.84 10.65
CA MET A 211 28.33 -5.89 9.18
C MET A 211 29.07 -7.14 8.68
N ALA A 212 28.72 -8.29 9.23
CA ALA A 212 29.18 -9.56 8.68
C ALA A 212 28.31 -9.88 7.46
N ILE A 213 28.96 -10.04 6.31
CA ILE A 213 28.39 -10.47 5.01
C ILE A 213 27.82 -9.35 4.13
N CYS A 214 28.56 -8.24 4.01
CA CYS A 214 28.56 -7.54 2.73
C CYS A 214 29.76 -8.02 1.93
N LYS A 215 29.62 -8.25 0.62
CA LYS A 215 30.82 -8.33 -0.22
C LYS A 215 31.55 -7.02 -0.01
N ARG A 216 32.74 -7.07 0.59
CA ARG A 216 33.57 -5.90 0.84
C ARG A 216 33.61 -4.99 -0.39
N SER A 217 33.65 -5.56 -1.59
CA SER A 217 33.59 -4.90 -2.89
C SER A 217 32.32 -4.10 -3.24
N GLU A 218 31.16 -4.39 -2.66
CA GLU A 218 29.88 -3.70 -2.95
C GLU A 218 29.71 -2.47 -2.06
N ILE A 219 30.08 -2.60 -0.78
CA ILE A 219 30.27 -1.42 0.08
C ILE A 219 31.45 -0.62 -0.44
N GLU A 220 32.59 -1.24 -0.69
CA GLU A 220 33.76 -0.57 -1.23
C GLU A 220 33.54 -0.05 -2.65
N SER A 221 32.55 -0.48 -3.44
CA SER A 221 32.23 0.19 -4.71
C SER A 221 31.22 1.31 -4.54
N ALA A 222 30.28 1.21 -3.59
CA ALA A 222 29.46 2.35 -3.18
C ALA A 222 30.31 3.44 -2.51
N VAL A 223 31.32 3.02 -1.73
CA VAL A 223 32.32 3.85 -1.05
C VAL A 223 33.40 4.28 -2.04
N ARG A 224 33.94 3.43 -2.94
CA ARG A 224 34.90 3.86 -3.99
C ARG A 224 34.26 4.74 -5.06
N ALA A 225 33.01 4.52 -5.47
CA ALA A 225 32.30 5.45 -6.35
C ALA A 225 32.06 6.82 -5.67
N TYR A 226 32.09 6.83 -4.33
CA TYR A 226 32.05 8.02 -3.50
C TYR A 226 33.45 8.64 -3.32
N GLU A 227 34.50 7.84 -3.13
CA GLU A 227 35.91 8.24 -2.96
C GLU A 227 36.61 8.64 -4.28
N GLN A 228 36.26 8.05 -5.42
CA GLN A 228 36.81 8.35 -6.76
C GLN A 228 36.30 9.67 -7.34
N ARG A 229 35.35 10.35 -6.67
CA ARG A 229 35.05 11.75 -6.94
C ARG A 229 36.11 12.60 -6.24
N GLY A 230 37.22 12.83 -6.95
CA GLY A 230 38.41 13.55 -6.49
C GLY A 230 38.18 15.02 -6.14
N LYS A 231 37.43 15.27 -5.06
CA LYS A 231 37.60 16.45 -4.22
C LYS A 231 37.88 15.94 -2.83
N GLU A 232 39.06 16.22 -2.30
CA GLU A 232 39.41 16.00 -0.90
C GLU A 232 38.30 16.58 -0.02
N HIS A 233 37.48 15.71 0.55
CA HIS A 233 36.48 16.07 1.53
C HIS A 233 36.88 15.41 2.84
N ASN A 234 37.00 16.24 3.86
CA ASN A 234 37.45 15.92 5.20
C ASN A 234 36.51 14.86 5.80
N ILE A 235 36.92 14.04 6.76
CA ILE A 235 36.00 13.15 7.50
C ILE A 235 34.85 13.95 8.15
N ASN A 236 35.06 15.26 8.36
CA ASN A 236 34.01 16.21 8.75
C ASN A 236 32.97 16.50 7.65
N ASP A 237 33.20 16.16 6.38
CA ASP A 237 32.23 16.32 5.27
C ASP A 237 31.26 15.13 5.13
N LEU A 238 31.46 14.03 5.89
CA LEU A 238 30.39 13.06 6.17
C LEU A 238 29.22 13.69 6.93
N LEU A 239 29.36 14.94 7.40
CA LEU A 239 28.28 15.74 7.96
C LEU A 239 27.36 16.35 6.90
N ASN A 240 27.77 16.44 5.63
CA ASN A 240 26.92 16.88 4.51
C ASN A 240 26.10 15.71 3.96
N LEU A 241 25.16 15.26 4.80
CA LEU A 241 24.13 14.24 4.52
C LEU A 241 22.99 14.80 3.66
N GLU A 242 23.35 15.53 2.61
CA GLU A 242 22.42 16.08 1.64
C GLU A 242 22.13 15.05 0.53
N LEU A 243 21.11 15.32 -0.29
CA LEU A 243 20.78 14.48 -1.43
C LEU A 243 21.91 14.60 -2.47
N ASN A 244 22.44 13.46 -2.94
CA ASN A 244 23.46 13.43 -4.00
C ASN A 244 22.78 13.52 -5.37
N VAL A 245 22.19 14.68 -5.62
CA VAL A 245 21.43 15.00 -6.83
C VAL A 245 21.87 16.36 -7.36
N ASP A 246 21.61 16.63 -8.64
CA ASP A 246 21.80 17.97 -9.22
C ASP A 246 20.81 18.95 -8.55
N PRO A 247 21.28 19.98 -7.80
CA PRO A 247 20.39 20.87 -7.06
C PRO A 247 19.46 21.68 -7.96
N GLN A 248 19.93 22.11 -9.13
CA GLN A 248 19.11 22.91 -10.07
C GLN A 248 18.01 22.05 -10.67
N LEU A 249 18.35 20.84 -11.10
CA LEU A 249 17.37 19.89 -11.60
C LEU A 249 16.39 19.47 -10.50
N LEU A 250 16.87 19.22 -9.28
CA LEU A 250 16.00 18.89 -8.15
C LEU A 250 15.01 20.03 -7.87
N GLU A 251 15.47 21.28 -7.81
CA GLU A 251 14.62 22.44 -7.54
C GLU A 251 13.54 22.60 -8.61
N GLN A 252 13.89 22.39 -9.89
CA GLN A 252 12.93 22.38 -10.99
C GLN A 252 11.90 21.27 -10.83
N LEU A 253 12.35 20.03 -10.59
CA LEU A 253 11.48 18.88 -10.46
C LEU A 253 10.54 19.02 -9.26
N VAL A 254 11.06 19.43 -8.11
CA VAL A 254 10.29 19.61 -6.86
C VAL A 254 9.16 20.62 -7.02
N LYS A 255 9.29 21.64 -7.89
CA LYS A 255 8.21 22.59 -8.19
C LYS A 255 7.11 21.99 -9.06
N MET A 256 7.39 20.92 -9.79
CA MET A 256 6.43 20.25 -10.67
C MET A 256 5.63 19.17 -9.92
N PRO A 257 4.31 19.07 -10.17
CA PRO A 257 3.53 17.95 -9.68
C PRO A 257 3.99 16.65 -10.36
N ALA A 258 3.91 15.53 -9.64
CA ALA A 258 4.48 14.24 -10.02
C ALA A 258 3.99 13.71 -11.37
N HIS A 259 2.77 14.06 -11.78
CA HIS A 259 2.21 13.69 -13.10
C HIS A 259 2.81 14.47 -14.27
N LYS A 260 3.40 15.65 -14.02
CA LYS A 260 4.08 16.47 -15.03
C LYS A 260 5.58 16.19 -15.11
N VAL A 261 6.13 15.46 -14.14
CA VAL A 261 7.56 15.13 -14.11
C VAL A 261 7.86 14.01 -15.10
N ASP A 262 8.76 14.31 -16.04
CA ASP A 262 9.24 13.31 -16.98
C ASP A 262 10.09 12.23 -16.28
N GLN A 263 9.90 10.98 -16.70
CA GLN A 263 10.55 9.84 -16.06
C GLN A 263 12.07 9.83 -16.30
N ILE A 264 12.54 10.31 -17.45
CA ILE A 264 13.97 10.37 -17.79
C ILE A 264 14.65 11.43 -16.92
N GLN A 265 14.04 12.61 -16.80
CA GLN A 265 14.54 13.67 -15.91
C GLN A 265 14.62 13.19 -14.46
N LEU A 266 13.58 12.49 -14.01
CA LEU A 266 13.52 11.93 -12.67
C LEU A 266 14.63 10.89 -12.41
N HIS A 267 14.82 9.95 -13.34
CA HIS A 267 15.89 8.95 -13.26
C HIS A 267 17.27 9.59 -13.31
N ARG A 268 17.45 10.66 -14.10
CA ARG A 268 18.70 11.42 -14.16
C ARG A 268 18.99 12.10 -12.82
N CYS A 269 18.00 12.77 -12.22
CA CYS A 269 18.12 13.47 -10.95
C CYS A 269 18.54 12.52 -9.83
N PHE A 270 17.83 11.40 -9.68
CA PHE A 270 18.06 10.45 -8.59
C PHE A 270 19.02 9.30 -8.97
N ARG A 271 19.79 9.43 -10.07
CA ARG A 271 20.64 8.35 -10.61
C ARG A 271 21.62 7.76 -9.60
N TYR A 272 22.17 8.60 -8.72
CA TYR A 272 23.14 8.20 -7.68
C TYR A 272 22.56 8.23 -6.27
N GLU A 273 21.33 8.72 -6.12
CA GLU A 273 20.67 8.80 -4.82
C GLU A 273 19.92 7.50 -4.54
N LYS A 274 20.21 6.88 -3.39
CA LYS A 274 19.65 5.57 -3.01
C LYS A 274 18.61 5.70 -1.91
N GLY A 275 18.73 6.71 -1.06
CA GLY A 275 17.97 6.80 0.18
C GLY A 275 17.32 8.16 0.39
N TRP A 276 16.91 8.38 1.63
CA TRP A 276 16.32 9.60 2.16
C TRP A 276 16.81 9.78 3.60
N PRO A 277 17.56 10.86 3.93
CA PRO A 277 18.20 11.02 5.23
C PRO A 277 17.29 11.62 6.32
N TYR A 278 16.03 11.91 5.99
CA TYR A 278 15.10 12.62 6.87
C TYR A 278 13.95 11.72 7.35
N PHE A 279 14.21 10.42 7.51
CA PHE A 279 13.29 9.54 8.19
C PHE A 279 13.34 9.79 9.71
N ASP A 280 12.18 9.91 10.34
CA ASP A 280 12.05 10.08 11.79
C ASP A 280 12.32 8.76 12.53
N GLU A 281 11.88 7.63 11.98
CA GLU A 281 12.09 6.31 12.57
C GLU A 281 12.04 5.23 11.47
N VAL A 282 12.60 4.06 11.77
CA VAL A 282 12.59 2.90 10.87
C VAL A 282 11.98 1.69 11.57
N PHE A 283 11.01 1.05 10.93
CA PHE A 283 10.37 -0.17 11.43
C PHE A 283 10.64 -1.34 10.49
N MET A 284 10.89 -2.50 11.08
CA MET A 284 11.03 -3.77 10.38
C MET A 284 9.80 -4.59 10.71
N ILE A 285 9.02 -4.96 9.69
CA ILE A 285 7.73 -5.62 9.89
C ILE A 285 7.51 -6.77 8.91
N SER A 286 6.62 -7.68 9.30
CA SER A 286 5.91 -8.54 8.36
C SER A 286 4.45 -8.14 8.39
N ALA A 287 3.96 -7.35 7.44
CA ALA A 287 2.54 -6.98 7.43
C ALA A 287 1.60 -8.21 7.30
N LEU A 288 2.09 -9.30 6.71
CA LEU A 288 1.33 -10.54 6.53
C LEU A 288 1.12 -11.29 7.86
N ASN A 289 2.16 -11.31 8.70
CA ASN A 289 2.16 -12.01 9.99
C ASN A 289 1.98 -11.05 11.19
N GLY A 290 1.99 -9.75 10.89
CA GLY A 290 2.04 -8.53 11.72
C GLY A 290 3.07 -8.46 12.82
N ASP A 291 4.17 -9.18 12.64
CA ASP A 291 5.41 -8.88 13.35
C ASP A 291 5.76 -7.39 13.16
N GLY A 292 5.98 -6.69 14.28
CA GLY A 292 6.32 -5.26 14.35
C GLY A 292 5.20 -4.26 13.99
N VAL A 293 3.99 -4.70 13.64
CA VAL A 293 2.90 -3.79 13.24
C VAL A 293 2.38 -2.94 14.40
N ASP A 294 2.28 -3.53 15.60
CA ASP A 294 1.83 -2.81 16.79
C ASP A 294 2.80 -1.68 17.19
N ASP A 295 4.11 -1.87 16.97
CA ASP A 295 5.10 -0.82 17.21
C ASP A 295 4.88 0.38 16.30
N VAL A 296 4.54 0.14 15.03
CA VAL A 296 4.17 1.19 14.07
C VAL A 296 2.89 1.89 14.53
N ARG A 297 1.85 1.14 14.92
CA ARG A 297 0.58 1.69 15.42
C ARG A 297 0.81 2.60 16.63
N ASN A 298 1.51 2.09 17.65
CA ASN A 298 1.81 2.82 18.88
C ASN A 298 2.65 4.07 18.61
N PHE A 299 3.61 3.99 17.70
CA PHE A 299 4.37 5.17 17.29
C PHE A 299 3.45 6.24 16.69
N LEU A 300 2.57 5.87 15.76
CA LEU A 300 1.66 6.81 15.10
C LEU A 300 0.64 7.41 16.08
N LEU A 301 0.10 6.61 17.00
CA LEU A 301 -0.79 7.10 18.06
C LEU A 301 -0.10 8.17 18.92
N ASN A 302 1.19 7.97 19.26
CA ASN A 302 2.00 8.96 19.96
C ASN A 302 2.31 10.22 19.13
N LYS A 303 2.13 10.18 17.80
CA LYS A 303 2.32 11.32 16.90
C LYS A 303 1.04 12.11 16.61
N THR A 304 -0.12 11.62 17.04
CA THR A 304 -1.38 12.36 16.97
C THR A 304 -1.27 13.70 17.70
N ARG A 305 -2.01 14.70 17.23
CA ARG A 305 -2.05 16.05 17.83
C ARG A 305 -3.49 16.43 18.12
N GLU A 306 -3.67 17.36 19.05
CA GLU A 306 -5.00 17.93 19.31
C GLU A 306 -5.58 18.49 18.02
N ALA A 307 -6.68 17.89 17.59
CA ALA A 307 -7.34 18.19 16.33
C ALA A 307 -8.72 17.55 16.35
N GLN A 308 -9.65 18.20 15.65
CA GLN A 308 -10.98 17.64 15.45
C GLN A 308 -10.89 16.33 14.65
N TRP A 309 -11.74 15.38 15.02
CA TRP A 309 -11.89 14.16 14.24
C TRP A 309 -12.47 14.47 12.86
N ASN A 310 -11.98 13.75 11.85
CA ASN A 310 -12.40 13.88 10.46
C ASN A 310 -13.59 12.98 10.12
N TYR A 311 -13.75 11.87 10.84
CA TYR A 311 -14.81 10.88 10.60
C TYR A 311 -15.54 10.51 11.90
N HIS A 312 -16.81 10.14 11.77
CA HIS A 312 -17.60 9.58 12.87
C HIS A 312 -16.99 8.26 13.39
N SER A 313 -17.16 7.96 14.68
CA SER A 313 -16.51 6.82 15.33
C SER A 313 -16.81 5.45 14.70
N SER A 314 -18.01 5.34 14.12
CA SER A 314 -18.46 4.13 13.43
C SER A 314 -17.76 3.89 12.09
N VAL A 315 -17.13 4.89 11.47
CA VAL A 315 -16.49 4.76 10.15
C VAL A 315 -15.17 4.01 10.27
N VAL A 316 -15.00 2.98 9.44
CA VAL A 316 -13.72 2.27 9.22
C VAL A 316 -13.14 2.56 7.84
N ALA A 317 -14.00 2.79 6.84
CA ALA A 317 -13.64 3.05 5.47
C ALA A 317 -14.56 4.13 4.90
N ASP A 318 -13.99 5.14 4.27
CA ASP A 318 -14.71 6.22 3.59
C ASP A 318 -14.93 5.84 2.12
N GLU A 319 -15.63 4.72 1.91
CA GLU A 319 -15.96 4.21 0.58
C GLU A 319 -17.33 3.51 0.55
N ASP A 320 -17.87 3.42 -0.67
CA ASP A 320 -19.12 2.73 -0.96
C ASP A 320 -18.95 1.20 -0.87
N ALA A 321 -19.93 0.51 -0.29
CA ALA A 321 -19.89 -0.94 -0.09
C ALA A 321 -19.80 -1.73 -1.41
N VAL A 322 -20.50 -1.27 -2.46
CA VAL A 322 -20.44 -1.90 -3.79
C VAL A 322 -19.06 -1.75 -4.39
N PHE A 323 -18.41 -0.59 -4.20
CA PHE A 323 -17.02 -0.40 -4.63
C PHE A 323 -16.08 -1.37 -3.91
N LEU A 324 -16.16 -1.47 -2.57
CA LEU A 324 -15.32 -2.36 -1.76
C LEU A 324 -15.45 -3.82 -2.20
N VAL A 325 -16.69 -4.29 -2.40
CA VAL A 325 -16.96 -5.66 -2.88
C VAL A 325 -16.31 -5.90 -4.25
N LYS A 326 -16.53 -4.99 -5.21
CA LYS A 326 -15.95 -5.12 -6.55
C LYS A 326 -14.43 -5.12 -6.50
N ASP A 327 -13.83 -4.31 -5.63
CA ASP A 327 -12.37 -4.22 -5.52
C ASP A 327 -11.76 -5.49 -4.92
N MET A 328 -12.40 -6.10 -3.91
CA MET A 328 -11.98 -7.39 -3.36
C MET A 328 -12.08 -8.52 -4.37
N ILE A 329 -13.20 -8.62 -5.11
CA ILE A 329 -13.35 -9.62 -6.18
C ILE A 329 -12.30 -9.39 -7.27
N ARG A 330 -12.04 -8.14 -7.65
CA ARG A 330 -11.00 -7.78 -8.61
C ARG A 330 -9.61 -8.23 -8.15
N ALA A 331 -9.28 -8.10 -6.86
CA ALA A 331 -8.01 -8.60 -6.35
C ALA A 331 -7.87 -10.13 -6.48
N LYS A 332 -8.95 -10.90 -6.30
CA LYS A 332 -8.93 -12.35 -6.57
C LYS A 332 -8.81 -12.69 -8.04
N LEU A 333 -9.50 -11.94 -8.90
CA LEU A 333 -9.31 -12.06 -10.34
C LEU A 333 -7.85 -11.80 -10.72
N LEU A 334 -7.23 -10.78 -10.13
CA LEU A 334 -5.80 -10.50 -10.30
C LEU A 334 -4.95 -11.67 -9.83
N ASP A 335 -5.20 -12.29 -8.70
CA ASP A 335 -4.37 -13.42 -8.23
C ASP A 335 -4.46 -14.64 -9.14
N HIS A 336 -5.66 -14.99 -9.61
CA HIS A 336 -5.90 -16.25 -10.30
C HIS A 336 -5.79 -16.17 -11.83
N LEU A 337 -6.05 -15.01 -12.46
CA LEU A 337 -6.13 -14.92 -13.93
C LEU A 337 -4.80 -14.49 -14.57
N PRO A 338 -4.34 -15.15 -15.64
CA PRO A 338 -3.05 -14.84 -16.27
C PRO A 338 -3.09 -13.55 -17.12
N HIS A 339 -1.89 -13.01 -17.39
CA HIS A 339 -1.66 -11.92 -18.35
C HIS A 339 -2.56 -10.69 -18.12
N GLU A 340 -3.16 -10.16 -19.20
CA GLU A 340 -3.98 -8.95 -19.20
C GLU A 340 -5.48 -9.22 -18.97
N VAL A 341 -5.89 -10.49 -18.84
CA VAL A 341 -7.29 -10.88 -18.64
C VAL A 341 -7.96 -10.15 -17.46
N PRO A 342 -7.38 -10.08 -16.24
CA PRO A 342 -8.06 -9.45 -15.12
C PRO A 342 -8.31 -7.95 -15.31
N TYR A 343 -7.54 -7.27 -16.16
CA TYR A 343 -7.71 -5.83 -16.40
C TYR A 343 -8.82 -5.50 -17.39
N SER A 344 -9.28 -6.48 -18.18
CA SER A 344 -10.39 -6.31 -19.12
C SER A 344 -11.73 -6.79 -18.57
N VAL A 345 -11.74 -7.36 -17.36
CA VAL A 345 -12.96 -7.82 -16.69
C VAL A 345 -13.68 -6.64 -16.03
N GLN A 346 -14.98 -6.53 -16.33
CA GLN A 346 -15.90 -5.62 -15.65
C GLN A 346 -16.81 -6.41 -14.71
N LEU A 347 -17.07 -5.84 -13.54
CA LEU A 347 -17.94 -6.42 -12.53
C LEU A 347 -19.19 -5.56 -12.38
N GLU A 348 -20.35 -6.17 -12.51
CA GLU A 348 -21.65 -5.53 -12.33
C GLU A 348 -22.44 -6.34 -11.30
N ILE A 349 -22.90 -5.70 -10.23
CA ILE A 349 -23.73 -6.35 -9.22
C ILE A 349 -25.17 -6.25 -9.69
N ILE A 350 -25.84 -7.39 -9.81
CA ILE A 350 -27.23 -7.52 -10.25
C ILE A 350 -28.16 -7.56 -9.04
N VAL A 351 -27.76 -8.30 -8.01
CA VAL A 351 -28.56 -8.48 -6.79
C VAL A 351 -27.69 -8.29 -5.56
N TRP A 352 -28.26 -7.58 -4.59
CA TRP A 352 -27.70 -7.33 -3.28
C TRP A 352 -28.85 -7.42 -2.27
N GLU A 353 -29.00 -8.56 -1.62
CA GLU A 353 -30.12 -8.82 -0.72
C GLU A 353 -29.68 -9.63 0.50
N GLN A 354 -30.36 -9.45 1.62
CA GLN A 354 -30.21 -10.32 2.78
C GLN A 354 -31.25 -11.44 2.70
N ASP A 355 -30.81 -12.69 2.89
CA ASP A 355 -31.73 -13.82 2.96
C ASP A 355 -32.52 -13.84 4.28
N ALA A 356 -33.46 -14.78 4.41
CA ALA A 356 -34.27 -14.92 5.63
C ALA A 356 -33.46 -15.21 6.91
N SER A 357 -32.22 -15.70 6.76
CA SER A 357 -31.29 -15.92 7.88
C SER A 357 -30.42 -14.70 8.17
N GLY A 358 -30.59 -13.61 7.40
CA GLY A 358 -29.82 -12.39 7.48
C GLY A 358 -28.50 -12.41 6.71
N ASN A 359 -28.17 -13.47 5.96
CA ASN A 359 -26.90 -13.54 5.25
C ASN A 359 -26.94 -12.66 3.99
N LEU A 360 -25.83 -12.00 3.68
CA LEU A 360 -25.75 -11.17 2.49
C LEU A 360 -25.53 -12.03 1.24
N CYS A 361 -26.48 -12.00 0.32
CA CYS A 361 -26.41 -12.65 -0.98
C CYS A 361 -26.13 -11.61 -2.06
N ILE A 362 -25.02 -11.80 -2.78
CA ILE A 362 -24.61 -10.93 -3.89
C ILE A 362 -24.56 -11.77 -5.16
N ARG A 363 -25.28 -11.33 -6.19
CA ARG A 363 -25.16 -11.87 -7.57
C ARG A 363 -24.51 -10.83 -8.46
N LEU A 364 -23.59 -11.27 -9.30
CA LEU A 364 -22.85 -10.38 -10.18
C LEU A 364 -22.64 -10.95 -11.58
N ASN A 365 -22.59 -10.05 -12.57
CA ASN A 365 -22.07 -10.33 -13.89
C ASN A 365 -20.54 -10.13 -13.88
N VAL A 366 -19.83 -11.13 -14.42
CA VAL A 366 -18.42 -11.03 -14.75
C VAL A 366 -18.31 -10.89 -16.26
N ILE A 367 -18.10 -9.66 -16.70
CA ILE A 367 -18.17 -9.27 -18.11
C ILE A 367 -16.75 -9.20 -18.67
N CYS A 368 -16.50 -9.83 -19.83
CA CYS A 368 -15.18 -9.87 -20.47
C CYS A 368 -15.24 -9.61 -21.98
N GLU A 369 -14.10 -9.26 -22.59
CA GLU A 369 -14.06 -8.79 -24.00
C GLU A 369 -14.28 -9.87 -25.06
N ASN A 370 -14.10 -11.15 -24.75
CA ASN A 370 -14.22 -12.23 -25.73
C ASN A 370 -14.38 -13.60 -25.06
N SER A 371 -14.84 -14.57 -25.86
CA SER A 371 -15.04 -15.96 -25.44
C SER A 371 -13.76 -16.67 -24.97
N ARG A 372 -12.57 -16.22 -25.40
CA ARG A 372 -11.30 -16.77 -24.91
C ARG A 372 -11.04 -16.37 -23.46
N SER A 373 -11.22 -15.09 -23.12
CA SER A 373 -11.13 -14.59 -21.75
C SER A 373 -12.15 -15.29 -20.86
N LEU A 374 -13.38 -15.49 -21.36
CA LEU A 374 -14.43 -16.23 -20.65
C LEU A 374 -13.96 -17.64 -20.24
N LYS A 375 -13.39 -18.40 -21.17
CA LYS A 375 -12.86 -19.75 -20.90
C LYS A 375 -11.72 -19.72 -19.86
N ILE A 376 -10.86 -18.70 -19.90
CA ILE A 376 -9.78 -18.53 -18.93
C ILE A 376 -10.35 -18.22 -17.53
N ILE A 377 -11.42 -17.43 -17.44
CA ILE A 377 -12.04 -17.09 -16.16
C ILE A 377 -12.74 -18.30 -15.54
N ILE A 378 -13.48 -19.07 -16.35
CA ILE A 378 -14.15 -20.30 -15.92
C ILE A 378 -13.12 -21.34 -15.45
N GLY A 379 -12.04 -21.50 -16.21
CA GLY A 379 -11.07 -22.57 -16.02
C GLY A 379 -11.64 -23.94 -16.43
N LYS A 380 -10.90 -25.01 -16.12
CA LYS A 380 -11.36 -26.37 -16.35
C LYS A 380 -12.53 -26.69 -15.40
N ASP A 381 -13.65 -27.18 -15.93
CA ASP A 381 -14.84 -27.61 -15.18
C ASP A 381 -15.42 -26.56 -14.19
N GLY A 382 -15.08 -25.27 -14.39
CA GLY A 382 -15.49 -24.17 -13.51
C GLY A 382 -14.66 -24.02 -12.24
N ASP A 383 -13.57 -24.76 -12.06
CA ASP A 383 -12.80 -24.78 -10.82
C ASP A 383 -12.15 -23.42 -10.50
N GLN A 384 -11.73 -22.68 -11.52
CA GLN A 384 -11.03 -21.42 -11.33
C GLN A 384 -11.97 -20.33 -10.83
N ILE A 385 -13.16 -20.19 -11.43
CA ILE A 385 -14.16 -19.24 -10.97
C ILE A 385 -14.69 -19.60 -9.59
N LYS A 386 -14.92 -20.90 -9.31
CA LYS A 386 -15.31 -21.37 -7.96
C LYS A 386 -14.29 -20.94 -6.90
N LYS A 387 -13.00 -21.13 -7.18
CA LYS A 387 -11.92 -20.73 -6.27
C LYS A 387 -11.87 -19.21 -6.05
N ILE A 388 -12.03 -18.42 -7.12
CA ILE A 388 -12.09 -16.95 -7.03
C ILE A 388 -13.26 -16.51 -6.16
N VAL A 389 -14.44 -17.10 -6.37
CA VAL A 389 -15.68 -16.82 -5.63
C VAL A 389 -15.54 -17.20 -4.16
N GLU A 390 -14.96 -18.35 -3.85
CA GLU A 390 -14.71 -18.83 -2.49
C GLU A 390 -13.75 -17.90 -1.73
N GLU A 391 -12.59 -17.60 -2.31
CA GLU A 391 -11.60 -16.70 -1.69
C GLU A 391 -12.12 -15.27 -1.55
N ALA A 392 -12.91 -14.77 -2.52
CA ALA A 392 -13.53 -13.46 -2.43
C ALA A 392 -14.59 -13.44 -1.33
N SER A 393 -15.45 -14.46 -1.24
CA SER A 393 -16.45 -14.58 -0.17
C SER A 393 -15.79 -14.58 1.20
N GLN A 394 -14.65 -15.25 1.37
CA GLN A 394 -13.90 -15.21 2.62
C GLN A 394 -13.42 -13.80 2.99
N ASP A 395 -12.95 -13.01 2.03
CA ASP A 395 -12.54 -11.63 2.30
C ASP A 395 -13.75 -10.73 2.59
N LEU A 396 -14.88 -10.94 1.90
CA LEU A 396 -16.13 -10.22 2.18
C LEU A 396 -16.68 -10.53 3.58
N ARG A 397 -16.60 -11.78 4.04
CA ARG A 397 -16.99 -12.13 5.42
C ARG A 397 -16.17 -11.36 6.45
N ASN A 398 -14.89 -11.13 6.17
CA ASN A 398 -14.05 -10.29 7.03
C ASN A 398 -14.38 -8.79 6.90
N LEU A 399 -14.77 -8.31 5.73
CA LEU A 399 -15.14 -6.91 5.51
C LEU A 399 -16.40 -6.52 6.29
N PHE A 400 -17.43 -7.36 6.19
CA PHE A 400 -18.75 -7.12 6.76
C PHE A 400 -18.90 -7.70 8.17
N MET A 401 -17.95 -8.53 8.63
CA MET A 401 -18.08 -9.33 9.85
C MET A 401 -19.36 -10.18 9.85
N HIS A 402 -19.79 -10.66 8.68
CA HIS A 402 -21.07 -11.35 8.50
C HIS A 402 -20.95 -12.44 7.44
N GLU A 403 -21.86 -13.40 7.42
CA GLU A 403 -21.87 -14.41 6.35
C GLU A 403 -22.28 -13.76 5.01
N VAL A 404 -21.46 -14.01 3.98
CA VAL A 404 -21.63 -13.46 2.64
C VAL A 404 -21.50 -14.58 1.60
N PHE A 405 -22.50 -14.65 0.72
CA PHE A 405 -22.54 -15.60 -0.38
C PHE A 405 -22.50 -14.87 -1.71
N LEU A 406 -21.45 -15.13 -2.48
CA LEU A 406 -21.39 -14.77 -3.89
C LEU A 406 -22.05 -15.89 -4.70
N LYS A 407 -23.29 -15.67 -5.14
CA LYS A 407 -24.10 -16.63 -5.90
C LYS A 407 -24.12 -16.26 -7.38
N ASP A 408 -24.29 -17.27 -8.24
CA ASP A 408 -24.63 -17.11 -9.66
C ASP A 408 -23.80 -16.02 -10.36
N ALA A 409 -22.47 -16.18 -10.37
CA ALA A 409 -21.59 -15.33 -11.15
C ALA A 409 -21.87 -15.58 -12.64
N HIS A 410 -22.81 -14.83 -13.21
CA HIS A 410 -23.17 -14.92 -14.62
C HIS A 410 -22.01 -14.37 -15.44
N LEU A 411 -21.41 -15.26 -16.21
CA LEU A 411 -20.22 -14.96 -17.00
C LEU A 411 -20.65 -14.57 -18.41
N VAL A 412 -20.45 -13.30 -18.76
CA VAL A 412 -20.90 -12.74 -20.04
C VAL A 412 -19.68 -12.32 -20.86
N ALA A 413 -19.56 -12.84 -22.09
CA ALA A 413 -18.57 -12.38 -23.06
C ALA A 413 -19.22 -11.36 -24.00
N VAL A 414 -18.74 -10.12 -23.99
CA VAL A 414 -19.17 -9.10 -24.94
C VAL A 414 -18.31 -9.25 -26.18
N ASN A 415 -18.83 -9.93 -27.21
CA ASN A 415 -18.16 -9.90 -28.51
C ASN A 415 -18.18 -8.45 -29.02
N LYS A 416 -17.00 -7.87 -29.30
CA LYS A 416 -16.81 -6.54 -29.90
C LYS A 416 -17.33 -6.42 -31.35
N LEU A 417 -18.37 -7.16 -31.72
CA LEU A 417 -19.04 -7.16 -33.02
C LEU A 417 -20.53 -6.84 -32.82
N SER A 418 -20.84 -5.61 -32.38
CA SER A 418 -22.16 -4.96 -32.57
C SER A 418 -22.16 -3.55 -31.97
N LYS A 419 -21.33 -2.64 -32.49
CA LYS A 419 -21.61 -1.20 -32.34
C LYS A 419 -22.21 -0.55 -33.57
N ASN A 420 -22.35 -1.31 -34.66
CA ASN A 420 -23.17 -0.96 -35.81
C ASN A 420 -24.03 -2.19 -36.12
N ASP A 421 -25.20 -2.26 -35.51
CA ASP A 421 -26.46 -2.51 -36.22
C ASP A 421 -27.59 -2.60 -35.21
N SER A 422 -28.44 -1.59 -35.26
CA SER A 422 -29.82 -1.61 -34.83
C SER A 422 -30.57 -2.77 -35.50
N GLY A 423 -31.23 -3.62 -34.71
CA GLY A 423 -32.16 -4.61 -35.26
C GLY A 423 -32.59 -5.61 -34.19
N ALA A 424 -33.90 -5.74 -34.03
CA ALA A 424 -34.58 -6.66 -33.13
C ALA A 424 -34.14 -8.13 -33.32
N ASP A 425 -34.11 -8.91 -32.23
CA ASP A 425 -35.11 -9.95 -31.98
C ASP A 425 -34.77 -10.78 -30.73
N ASP A 426 -35.85 -11.27 -30.13
CA ASP A 426 -35.97 -12.11 -28.94
C ASP A 426 -35.04 -13.32 -28.88
N LEU A 427 -34.76 -13.81 -27.67
CA LEU A 427 -35.08 -15.19 -27.24
C LEU A 427 -34.74 -15.45 -25.76
N ALA A 428 -35.82 -15.77 -25.03
CA ALA A 428 -36.02 -16.66 -23.87
C ALA A 428 -34.85 -17.04 -22.94
#